data_AF-A0A1H7F723-F1
#
_entry.id   AF-A0A1H7F723-F1
#
_cell.length_a   1.000
_cell.length_b   1.000
_cell.length_c   1.000
_cell.angle_alpha   90.00
_cell.angle_beta   90.00
_cell.angle_gamma   90.00
#
_symmetry.space_group_name_H-M   'P 1'
#
loop_
_entity.id
_entity.type
_entity.pdbx_description
1 polymer ?
#
loop_
_entity_poly.entity_id
_entity_poly.type
_entity_poly.pdbx_seq_one_letter_code
_entity_poly.pdbx_strand_id
1 'polypeptide(L)'
;MTQQTVLEQCLSIVLSDDKSTAYLEFSKQEESFACTPDELEKYLASQGIKYGVLREALLVFVSHPEMYVKDRYKIAEGIKPVPGTDGFIKVLVGMDDSNERRPLEAEDGKVDYKEVTRLNNVRTGQIIAERIPPVDGMVGRAVTGEEIPFRPGREARFKVGKNVVVNPDGSAMYAALDGLVTKTDGNKLNVFPVYEINGDVDYNTGNIDFVGTVVIRGNVLTGFKVKAAGDIRVVGGVEGAELEAGGSVEITGGIIGYNKGLIQAGHNVKCTFIQEGNVDAAENVLVSQSIMHSTIRAGQAVICEGTKGLIVGGSIQAGENVSARVVGNTMSTVTSIEVGVLPKLRNELSDLRKEVREQMDALDKTKKALTLLDQLAAAGQLSPDKMSMRIKLSATQKSALRLSEETKTRIFEIEKVLEDTSRARVDIHKMIYGGSRIVIGRYTKFIKDPISRISFYYHDGDITMVPFV
;
A
#
# COMPACT_ATOMS: atom_id res chain seq x y z
N MET A 1 -24.61 0.00 -86.93
CA MET A 1 -24.26 -0.58 -85.61
C MET A 1 -24.00 0.58 -84.68
N THR A 2 -24.65 0.65 -83.52
CA THR A 2 -24.38 1.71 -82.53
C THR A 2 -22.93 1.57 -82.03
N GLN A 3 -22.21 2.67 -81.78
CA GLN A 3 -20.83 2.65 -81.23
C GLN A 3 -20.71 1.79 -79.96
N GLN A 4 -21.80 1.68 -79.18
CA GLN A 4 -21.91 0.79 -78.03
C GLN A 4 -21.63 -0.69 -78.37
N THR A 5 -22.07 -1.16 -79.54
CA THR A 5 -21.82 -2.52 -80.05
C THR A 5 -20.34 -2.75 -80.42
N VAL A 6 -19.62 -1.70 -80.80
CA VAL A 6 -18.18 -1.76 -81.14
C VAL A 6 -17.33 -1.81 -79.86
N LEU A 7 -17.72 -1.03 -78.85
CA LEU A 7 -17.11 -1.05 -77.52
C LEU A 7 -17.27 -2.41 -76.84
N GLU A 8 -18.45 -3.05 -76.94
CA GLU A 8 -18.72 -4.40 -76.42
C GLU A 8 -17.92 -5.51 -77.13
N GLN A 9 -17.51 -5.31 -78.38
CA GLN A 9 -16.73 -6.29 -79.14
C GLN A 9 -15.22 -6.18 -78.88
N CYS A 10 -14.73 -4.97 -78.56
CA CYS A 10 -13.31 -4.67 -78.42
C CYS A 10 -12.82 -4.59 -76.97
N LEU A 11 -13.69 -4.20 -76.03
CA LEU A 11 -13.33 -3.99 -74.63
C LEU A 11 -14.13 -4.91 -73.72
N SER A 12 -13.44 -5.46 -72.73
CA SER A 12 -14.04 -6.21 -71.63
C SER A 12 -13.70 -5.53 -70.30
N ILE A 13 -14.61 -5.64 -69.34
CA ILE A 13 -14.40 -5.13 -67.98
C ILE A 13 -14.14 -6.32 -67.07
N VAL A 14 -12.99 -6.28 -66.40
CA VAL A 14 -12.62 -7.28 -65.39
C VAL A 14 -12.68 -6.63 -64.03
N LEU A 15 -13.48 -7.18 -63.14
CA LEU A 15 -13.54 -6.75 -61.74
C LEU A 15 -12.53 -7.52 -60.90
N SER A 16 -12.01 -6.89 -59.85
CA SER A 16 -11.29 -7.61 -58.79
C SER A 16 -12.22 -8.56 -58.03
N ASP A 17 -11.67 -9.56 -57.34
CA ASP A 17 -12.44 -10.58 -56.59
C ASP A 17 -13.38 -9.97 -55.54
N ASP A 18 -12.98 -8.85 -54.93
CA ASP A 18 -13.75 -8.07 -53.97
C ASP A 18 -14.68 -7.02 -54.61
N LYS A 19 -14.72 -6.97 -55.96
CA LYS A 19 -15.43 -5.97 -56.78
C LYS A 19 -15.09 -4.51 -56.41
N SER A 20 -13.97 -4.27 -55.72
CA SER A 20 -13.56 -2.93 -55.30
C SER A 20 -12.89 -2.16 -56.42
N THR A 21 -12.41 -2.84 -57.46
CA THR A 21 -11.67 -2.22 -58.57
C THR A 21 -12.19 -2.75 -59.89
N ALA A 22 -12.41 -1.86 -60.87
CA ALA A 22 -12.68 -2.23 -62.24
C ALA A 22 -11.47 -1.96 -63.13
N TYR A 23 -11.16 -2.93 -63.96
CA TYR A 23 -10.13 -2.85 -64.98
C TYR A 23 -10.76 -2.97 -66.36
N LEU A 24 -10.22 -2.19 -67.29
CA LEU A 24 -10.52 -2.27 -68.71
C LEU A 24 -9.45 -3.11 -69.39
N GLU A 25 -9.87 -4.07 -70.22
CA GLU A 25 -9.00 -4.99 -70.94
C GLU A 25 -9.49 -5.16 -72.38
N PHE A 26 -8.59 -5.10 -73.35
CA PHE A 26 -8.94 -5.32 -74.76
C PHE A 26 -9.24 -6.80 -75.03
N SER A 27 -10.47 -7.11 -75.43
CA SER A 27 -10.89 -8.46 -75.80
C SER A 27 -10.56 -8.81 -77.26
N LYS A 28 -10.52 -7.80 -78.14
CA LYS A 28 -10.12 -7.94 -79.56
C LYS A 28 -9.34 -6.71 -79.99
N GLN A 29 -8.26 -6.94 -80.73
CA GLN A 29 -7.45 -5.88 -81.31
C GLN A 29 -8.10 -5.40 -82.60
N GLU A 30 -8.52 -4.14 -82.62
CA GLU A 30 -8.88 -3.42 -83.85
C GLU A 30 -7.81 -2.36 -84.13
N GLU A 31 -7.32 -2.29 -85.37
CA GLU A 31 -6.24 -1.37 -85.80
C GLU A 31 -6.63 0.12 -85.73
N SER A 32 -7.90 0.45 -85.48
CA SER A 32 -8.39 1.84 -85.43
C SER A 32 -9.49 2.02 -84.36
N PHE A 33 -9.22 1.57 -83.14
CA PHE A 33 -10.13 1.79 -82.01
C PHE A 33 -10.11 3.27 -81.57
N ALA A 34 -11.26 3.94 -81.65
CA ALA A 34 -11.46 5.30 -81.14
C ALA A 34 -12.83 5.41 -80.45
N CYS A 35 -12.86 6.03 -79.28
CA CYS A 35 -14.09 6.30 -78.55
C CYS A 35 -14.00 7.64 -77.81
N THR A 36 -15.13 8.27 -77.50
CA THR A 36 -15.14 9.48 -76.65
C THR A 36 -15.24 9.12 -75.16
N PRO A 37 -14.77 9.97 -74.24
CA PRO A 37 -14.90 9.72 -72.80
C PRO A 37 -16.35 9.53 -72.35
N ASP A 38 -17.29 10.28 -72.95
CA ASP A 38 -18.72 10.19 -72.64
C ASP A 38 -19.34 8.88 -73.15
N GLU A 39 -18.88 8.36 -74.30
CA GLU A 39 -19.26 7.04 -74.80
C GLU A 39 -18.71 5.92 -73.90
N LEU A 40 -17.46 6.07 -73.44
CA LEU A 40 -16.82 5.12 -72.54
C LEU A 40 -17.52 5.12 -71.17
N GLU A 41 -17.85 6.28 -70.60
CA GLU A 41 -18.61 6.38 -69.35
C GLU A 41 -20.00 5.71 -69.47
N LYS A 42 -20.71 5.92 -70.59
CA LYS A 42 -21.99 5.23 -70.85
C LYS A 42 -21.83 3.72 -70.98
N TYR A 43 -20.75 3.27 -71.61
CA TYR A 43 -20.39 1.85 -71.70
C TYR A 43 -20.13 1.24 -70.32
N LEU A 44 -19.32 1.89 -69.47
CA LEU A 44 -19.05 1.46 -68.09
C LEU A 44 -20.35 1.38 -67.27
N ALA A 45 -21.23 2.38 -67.41
CA ALA A 45 -22.54 2.40 -66.75
C ALA A 45 -23.45 1.25 -67.21
N SER A 46 -23.48 0.94 -68.52
CA SER A 46 -24.25 -0.20 -69.05
C SER A 46 -23.71 -1.56 -68.59
N GLN A 47 -22.41 -1.65 -68.33
CA GLN A 47 -21.75 -2.85 -67.79
C GLN A 47 -21.81 -2.91 -66.25
N GLY A 48 -22.57 -2.00 -65.62
CA GLY A 48 -22.87 -2.07 -64.20
C GLY A 48 -21.88 -1.35 -63.28
N ILE A 49 -20.89 -0.62 -63.80
CA ILE A 49 -20.03 0.27 -63.00
C ILE A 49 -20.81 1.57 -62.72
N LYS A 50 -21.19 1.77 -61.45
CA LYS A 50 -22.04 2.89 -61.01
C LYS A 50 -21.33 3.84 -60.05
N TYR A 51 -20.16 3.46 -59.54
CA TYR A 51 -19.47 4.19 -58.49
C TYR A 51 -17.94 4.17 -58.70
N GLY A 52 -17.28 5.26 -58.30
CA GLY A 52 -15.81 5.31 -58.27
C GLY A 52 -15.10 5.43 -59.62
N VAL A 53 -15.80 5.83 -60.68
CA VAL A 53 -15.21 6.00 -62.02
C VAL A 53 -14.14 7.09 -62.00
N LEU A 54 -12.92 6.73 -62.41
CA LEU A 54 -11.77 7.63 -62.43
C LEU A 54 -11.75 8.39 -63.77
N ARG A 55 -12.40 9.55 -63.81
CA ARG A 55 -12.57 10.32 -65.06
C ARG A 55 -11.24 10.70 -65.73
N GLU A 56 -10.22 11.00 -64.94
CA GLU A 56 -8.87 11.27 -65.44
C GLU A 56 -8.26 10.05 -66.14
N ALA A 57 -8.47 8.85 -65.58
CA ALA A 57 -7.99 7.60 -66.18
C ALA A 57 -8.70 7.34 -67.52
N LEU A 58 -10.00 7.62 -67.62
CA LEU A 58 -10.73 7.48 -68.88
C LEU A 58 -10.20 8.42 -69.97
N LEU A 59 -9.91 9.68 -69.62
CA LEU A 59 -9.32 10.65 -70.55
C LEU A 59 -7.95 10.20 -71.06
N VAL A 60 -7.10 9.69 -70.16
CA VAL A 60 -5.79 9.16 -70.52
C VAL A 60 -5.92 7.93 -71.43
N PHE A 61 -6.80 6.99 -71.09
CA PHE A 61 -7.07 5.81 -71.92
C PHE A 61 -7.54 6.18 -73.32
N VAL A 62 -8.48 7.11 -73.45
CA VAL A 62 -9.00 7.59 -74.74
C VAL A 62 -7.92 8.28 -75.57
N SER A 63 -6.99 9.00 -74.93
CA SER A 63 -5.91 9.70 -75.62
C SER A 63 -4.82 8.78 -76.19
N HIS A 64 -4.57 7.63 -75.56
CA HIS A 64 -3.54 6.68 -75.98
C HIS A 64 -3.99 5.22 -75.80
N PRO A 65 -5.03 4.74 -76.52
CA PRO A 65 -5.59 3.40 -76.32
C PRO A 65 -4.58 2.28 -76.61
N GLU A 66 -3.68 2.50 -77.57
CA GLU A 66 -2.66 1.56 -78.04
C GLU A 66 -1.69 1.10 -76.93
N MET A 67 -1.45 1.95 -75.91
CA MET A 67 -0.52 1.64 -74.82
C MET A 67 -1.06 0.58 -73.85
N TYR A 68 -2.38 0.34 -73.86
CA TYR A 68 -3.06 -0.51 -72.89
C TYR A 68 -3.58 -1.82 -73.51
N VAL A 69 -3.16 -2.15 -74.74
CA VAL A 69 -3.62 -3.31 -75.51
C VAL A 69 -3.24 -4.65 -74.86
N LYS A 70 -2.21 -4.68 -74.00
CA LYS A 70 -1.71 -5.91 -73.35
C LYS A 70 -1.85 -5.92 -71.83
N ASP A 71 -2.31 -4.83 -71.22
CA ASP A 71 -2.37 -4.66 -69.77
C ASP A 71 -3.78 -4.31 -69.31
N ARG A 72 -4.10 -4.68 -68.06
CA ARG A 72 -5.34 -4.31 -67.40
C ARG A 72 -5.24 -2.87 -66.88
N TYR A 73 -6.08 -1.97 -67.40
CA TYR A 73 -6.05 -0.57 -67.01
C TYR A 73 -7.12 -0.24 -65.98
N LYS A 74 -6.71 0.30 -64.82
CA LYS A 74 -7.63 0.63 -63.72
C LYS A 74 -8.49 1.85 -64.08
N ILE A 75 -9.81 1.67 -64.12
CA ILE A 75 -10.78 2.68 -64.59
C ILE A 75 -11.81 3.08 -63.55
N ALA A 76 -12.03 2.28 -62.52
CA ALA A 76 -12.86 2.65 -61.38
C ALA A 76 -12.32 2.06 -60.08
N GLU A 77 -12.49 2.79 -58.99
CA GLU A 77 -12.11 2.40 -57.64
C GLU A 77 -13.23 2.68 -56.65
N GLY A 78 -13.72 1.63 -56.02
CA GLY A 78 -14.66 1.69 -54.92
C GLY A 78 -13.98 2.07 -53.60
N ILE A 79 -14.80 2.20 -52.56
CA ILE A 79 -14.32 2.44 -51.20
C ILE A 79 -14.10 1.10 -50.52
N LYS A 80 -12.89 0.83 -50.04
CA LYS A 80 -12.61 -0.40 -49.27
C LYS A 80 -13.30 -0.35 -47.91
N PRO A 81 -13.87 -1.47 -47.42
CA PRO A 81 -14.42 -1.52 -46.07
C PRO A 81 -13.32 -1.33 -45.03
N VAL A 82 -13.62 -0.61 -43.96
CA VAL A 82 -12.74 -0.48 -42.80
C VAL A 82 -13.17 -1.54 -41.77
N PRO A 83 -12.30 -2.46 -41.35
CA PRO A 83 -12.67 -3.46 -40.34
C PRO A 83 -12.99 -2.79 -39.00
N GLY A 84 -13.90 -3.39 -38.23
CA GLY A 84 -14.17 -2.98 -36.86
C GLY A 84 -12.96 -3.22 -35.96
N THR A 85 -12.87 -2.48 -34.85
CA THR A 85 -11.83 -2.70 -33.85
C THR A 85 -12.31 -3.69 -32.80
N ASP A 86 -11.43 -4.62 -32.43
CA ASP A 86 -11.73 -5.60 -31.38
C ASP A 86 -11.95 -4.90 -30.04
N GLY A 87 -12.93 -5.37 -29.28
CA GLY A 87 -13.11 -4.98 -27.88
C GLY A 87 -11.95 -5.52 -27.05
N PHE A 88 -11.65 -4.87 -25.93
CA PHE A 88 -10.58 -5.28 -25.03
C PHE A 88 -10.94 -5.05 -23.57
N ILE A 89 -10.23 -5.70 -22.66
CA ILE A 89 -10.38 -5.48 -21.22
C ILE A 89 -9.37 -4.44 -20.79
N LYS A 90 -9.86 -3.33 -20.26
CA LYS A 90 -9.07 -2.29 -19.63
C LYS A 90 -8.97 -2.59 -18.13
N VAL A 91 -7.78 -2.91 -17.64
CA VAL A 91 -7.52 -3.03 -16.20
C VAL A 91 -7.37 -1.61 -15.65
N LEU A 92 -8.10 -1.30 -14.58
CA LEU A 92 -8.17 0.03 -13.98
C LEU A 92 -7.20 0.21 -12.82
N VAL A 93 -6.71 -0.89 -12.26
CA VAL A 93 -5.62 -0.91 -11.28
C VAL A 93 -4.31 -0.81 -12.05
N GLY A 94 -3.35 -0.02 -11.56
CA GLY A 94 -2.06 0.29 -12.19
C GLY A 94 -1.18 -0.95 -12.40
N MET A 95 -1.58 -1.83 -13.33
CA MET A 95 -0.72 -2.83 -13.95
C MET A 95 0.03 -2.13 -15.08
N ASP A 96 0.90 -1.18 -14.72
CA ASP A 96 1.96 -0.82 -15.65
C ASP A 96 2.87 -2.05 -15.74
N ASP A 97 2.74 -2.79 -16.85
CA ASP A 97 3.60 -3.93 -17.22
C ASP A 97 5.08 -3.51 -17.43
N SER A 98 5.43 -2.23 -17.17
CA SER A 98 6.82 -1.82 -17.08
C SER A 98 7.39 -2.29 -15.75
N ASN A 99 8.33 -3.23 -15.84
CA ASN A 99 9.27 -3.66 -14.80
C ASN A 99 10.14 -2.52 -14.21
N GLU A 100 9.71 -1.27 -14.33
CA GLU A 100 10.40 -0.09 -13.86
C GLU A 100 10.06 0.12 -12.39
N ARG A 101 10.70 -0.70 -11.56
CA ARG A 101 10.94 -0.43 -10.13
C ARG A 101 11.77 0.85 -9.99
N ARG A 102 11.16 2.00 -10.30
CA ARG A 102 11.78 3.32 -10.19
C ARG A 102 11.41 3.90 -8.83
N PRO A 103 12.40 4.30 -8.02
CA PRO A 103 12.10 4.98 -6.78
C PRO A 103 11.42 6.33 -7.04
N LEU A 104 10.53 6.71 -6.14
CA LEU A 104 9.82 7.99 -6.22
C LEU A 104 10.82 9.16 -6.10
N GLU A 105 10.80 10.05 -7.08
CA GLU A 105 11.36 11.39 -6.95
C GLU A 105 10.39 12.19 -6.06
N ALA A 106 10.83 12.57 -4.86
CA ALA A 106 10.09 13.52 -4.04
C ALA A 106 9.99 14.88 -4.76
N GLU A 107 9.00 15.70 -4.41
CA GLU A 107 8.80 17.06 -4.99
C GLU A 107 10.05 17.96 -4.87
N ASP A 108 10.97 17.63 -3.96
CA ASP A 108 12.22 18.34 -3.68
C ASP A 108 13.44 17.76 -4.44
N GLY A 109 13.23 16.85 -5.39
CA GLY A 109 14.28 16.19 -6.18
C GLY A 109 15.08 15.11 -5.43
N LYS A 110 14.67 14.76 -4.21
CA LYS A 110 15.28 13.69 -3.41
C LYS A 110 14.62 12.35 -3.73
N VAL A 111 15.38 11.41 -4.27
CA VAL A 111 14.92 10.07 -4.62
C VAL A 111 14.84 9.21 -3.37
N ASP A 112 13.65 8.72 -3.01
CA ASP A 112 13.49 7.73 -1.93
C ASP A 112 13.65 6.31 -2.48
N TYR A 113 14.88 5.80 -2.39
CA TYR A 113 15.25 4.45 -2.82
C TYR A 113 14.56 3.33 -2.02
N LYS A 114 13.73 3.64 -1.03
CA LYS A 114 12.96 2.66 -0.28
C LYS A 114 11.53 2.49 -0.80
N GLU A 115 10.99 3.43 -1.56
CA GLU A 115 9.65 3.29 -2.15
C GLU A 115 9.73 2.73 -3.58
N VAL A 116 10.03 1.43 -3.65
CA VAL A 116 10.34 0.73 -4.91
C VAL A 116 9.16 -0.10 -5.43
N THR A 117 8.32 -0.66 -4.54
CA THR A 117 7.23 -1.56 -4.91
C THR A 117 5.87 -0.89 -4.76
N ARG A 118 5.16 -0.70 -5.88
CA ARG A 118 3.73 -0.33 -5.88
C ARG A 118 2.88 -1.59 -5.87
N LEU A 119 2.22 -1.85 -4.74
CA LEU A 119 1.24 -2.92 -4.65
C LEU A 119 -0.11 -2.43 -5.18
N ASN A 120 -0.70 -3.20 -6.09
CA ASN A 120 -2.03 -2.97 -6.65
C ASN A 120 -3.12 -3.37 -5.65
N ASN A 121 -3.18 -2.62 -4.55
CA ASN A 121 -4.14 -2.81 -3.46
C ASN A 121 -5.54 -2.41 -3.92
N VAL A 122 -6.50 -3.30 -3.71
CA VAL A 122 -7.92 -3.03 -3.93
C VAL A 122 -8.72 -3.33 -2.68
N ARG A 123 -9.84 -2.62 -2.53
CA ARG A 123 -10.84 -2.88 -1.48
C ARG A 123 -12.03 -3.65 -2.04
N THR A 124 -12.74 -4.33 -1.16
CA THR A 124 -13.99 -5.04 -1.45
C THR A 124 -14.97 -4.11 -2.17
N GLY A 125 -15.51 -4.56 -3.29
CA GLY A 125 -16.44 -3.78 -4.12
C GLY A 125 -15.78 -2.77 -5.06
N GLN A 126 -14.45 -2.60 -5.02
CA GLN A 126 -13.74 -1.73 -5.97
C GLN A 126 -13.71 -2.35 -7.37
N ILE A 127 -13.89 -1.52 -8.40
CA ILE A 127 -13.75 -1.92 -9.79
C ILE A 127 -12.28 -2.20 -10.14
N ILE A 128 -12.02 -3.36 -10.74
CA ILE A 128 -10.68 -3.82 -11.11
C ILE A 128 -10.45 -3.69 -12.60
N ALA A 129 -11.47 -4.01 -13.41
CA ALA A 129 -11.37 -4.01 -14.85
C ALA A 129 -12.71 -3.73 -15.51
N GLU A 130 -12.65 -3.13 -16.69
CA GLU A 130 -13.79 -2.76 -17.53
C GLU A 130 -13.65 -3.39 -18.92
N ARG A 131 -14.75 -3.85 -19.48
CA ARG A 131 -14.80 -4.36 -20.86
C ARG A 131 -15.17 -3.20 -21.79
N ILE A 132 -14.25 -2.86 -22.68
CA ILE A 132 -14.51 -1.93 -23.78
C ILE A 132 -15.11 -2.74 -24.94
N PRO A 133 -16.32 -2.40 -25.40
CA PRO A 133 -16.97 -3.11 -26.52
C PRO A 133 -16.21 -2.89 -27.84
N PRO A 134 -16.35 -3.80 -28.82
CA PRO A 134 -15.81 -3.59 -30.15
C PRO A 134 -16.47 -2.36 -30.81
N VAL A 135 -15.72 -1.67 -31.67
CA VAL A 135 -16.27 -0.57 -32.47
C VAL A 135 -16.53 -1.08 -33.87
N ASP A 136 -17.71 -0.77 -34.40
CA ASP A 136 -18.06 -1.15 -35.76
C ASP A 136 -17.15 -0.47 -36.79
N GLY A 137 -16.91 -1.22 -37.85
CA GLY A 137 -16.19 -0.74 -39.01
C GLY A 137 -17.07 0.14 -39.90
N MET A 138 -16.54 0.49 -41.06
CA MET A 138 -17.29 1.20 -42.09
C MET A 138 -17.51 0.30 -43.29
N VAL A 139 -18.75 0.23 -43.78
CA VAL A 139 -19.07 -0.48 -45.02
C VAL A 139 -18.28 0.12 -46.18
N GLY A 140 -17.72 -0.76 -47.01
CA GLY A 140 -17.13 -0.39 -48.27
C GLY A 140 -18.22 -0.23 -49.34
N ARG A 141 -17.82 0.25 -50.51
CA ARG A 141 -18.70 0.36 -51.66
C ARG A 141 -17.97 -0.12 -52.90
N ALA A 142 -18.50 -1.17 -53.53
CA ALA A 142 -17.99 -1.70 -54.78
C ALA A 142 -18.18 -0.70 -55.92
N VAL A 143 -17.41 -0.86 -57.00
CA VAL A 143 -17.56 -0.05 -58.22
C VAL A 143 -18.93 -0.27 -58.89
N THR A 144 -19.60 -1.38 -58.58
CA THR A 144 -20.97 -1.68 -59.02
C THR A 144 -22.05 -0.93 -58.25
N GLY A 145 -21.68 -0.26 -57.16
CA GLY A 145 -22.59 0.43 -56.24
C GLY A 145 -23.12 -0.45 -55.11
N GLU A 146 -22.83 -1.75 -55.10
CA GLU A 146 -23.13 -2.68 -54.00
C GLU A 146 -22.30 -2.35 -52.75
N GLU A 147 -22.89 -2.55 -51.57
CA GLU A 147 -22.16 -2.40 -50.30
C GLU A 147 -21.24 -3.61 -50.07
N ILE A 148 -20.00 -3.34 -49.66
CA ILE A 148 -19.05 -4.37 -49.25
C ILE A 148 -19.08 -4.43 -47.71
N PRO A 149 -19.51 -5.56 -47.11
CA PRO A 149 -19.58 -5.68 -45.66
C PRO A 149 -18.18 -5.59 -45.03
N PHE A 150 -18.10 -5.01 -43.84
CA PHE A 150 -16.87 -4.98 -43.05
C PHE A 150 -16.77 -6.22 -42.15
N ARG A 151 -15.55 -6.54 -41.72
CA ARG A 151 -15.34 -7.56 -40.69
C ARG A 151 -15.62 -6.95 -39.31
N PRO A 152 -16.59 -7.47 -38.53
CA PRO A 152 -16.87 -6.96 -37.20
C PRO A 152 -15.70 -7.27 -36.25
N GLY A 153 -15.50 -6.37 -35.28
CA GLY A 153 -14.56 -6.59 -34.19
C GLY A 153 -14.99 -7.73 -33.29
N ARG A 154 -14.04 -8.40 -32.64
CA ARG A 154 -14.30 -9.47 -31.67
C ARG A 154 -14.67 -8.90 -30.32
N GLU A 155 -15.64 -9.52 -29.66
CA GLU A 155 -15.94 -9.20 -28.26
C GLU A 155 -14.86 -9.74 -27.33
N ALA A 156 -14.40 -8.89 -26.40
CA ALA A 156 -13.63 -9.34 -25.26
C ALA A 156 -14.53 -10.01 -24.20
N ARG A 157 -14.00 -11.03 -23.52
CA ARG A 157 -14.68 -11.68 -22.39
C ARG A 157 -13.76 -11.74 -21.18
N PHE A 158 -14.30 -11.42 -20.02
CA PHE A 158 -13.58 -11.54 -18.76
C PHE A 158 -13.18 -12.99 -18.50
N LYS A 159 -11.91 -13.17 -18.11
CA LYS A 159 -11.42 -14.43 -17.56
C LYS A 159 -11.38 -14.29 -16.04
N VAL A 160 -12.45 -14.75 -15.41
CA VAL A 160 -12.69 -14.62 -13.97
C VAL A 160 -11.73 -15.55 -13.22
N GLY A 161 -10.93 -14.97 -12.32
CA GLY A 161 -10.09 -15.71 -11.38
C GLY A 161 -10.74 -15.84 -10.01
N LYS A 162 -9.92 -16.03 -8.98
CA LYS A 162 -10.37 -16.12 -7.57
C LYS A 162 -10.67 -14.73 -7.01
N ASN A 163 -11.69 -14.66 -6.16
CA ASN A 163 -12.06 -13.47 -5.39
C ASN A 163 -12.35 -12.22 -6.24
N VAL A 164 -12.92 -12.43 -7.42
CA VAL A 164 -13.42 -11.38 -8.31
C VAL A 164 -14.85 -11.71 -8.72
N VAL A 165 -15.67 -10.69 -8.87
CA VAL A 165 -17.07 -10.82 -9.31
C VAL A 165 -17.28 -9.95 -10.54
N VAL A 166 -18.04 -10.46 -11.51
CA VAL A 166 -18.44 -9.70 -12.70
C VAL A 166 -19.91 -9.32 -12.54
N ASN A 167 -20.28 -8.12 -12.97
CA ASN A 167 -21.67 -7.70 -12.98
C ASN A 167 -22.53 -8.53 -13.95
N PRO A 168 -23.86 -8.55 -13.79
CA PRO A 168 -24.76 -9.34 -14.66
C PRO A 168 -24.59 -9.04 -16.16
N ASP A 169 -24.31 -7.78 -16.50
CA ASP A 169 -24.16 -7.33 -17.90
C ASP A 169 -22.77 -7.65 -18.50
N GLY A 170 -21.84 -8.16 -17.70
CA GLY A 170 -20.50 -8.51 -18.16
C GLY A 170 -19.62 -7.32 -18.58
N SER A 171 -19.95 -6.10 -18.15
CA SER A 171 -19.21 -4.87 -18.49
C SER A 171 -18.10 -4.54 -17.50
N ALA A 172 -18.21 -4.95 -16.23
CA ALA A 172 -17.25 -4.59 -15.19
C ALA A 172 -16.95 -5.76 -14.23
N MET A 173 -15.70 -5.80 -13.76
CA MET A 173 -15.20 -6.75 -12.77
C MET A 173 -14.83 -6.01 -11.48
N TYR A 174 -15.21 -6.58 -10.34
CA TYR A 174 -15.06 -6.02 -9.00
C TYR A 174 -14.29 -6.97 -8.08
N ALA A 175 -13.61 -6.40 -7.08
CA ALA A 175 -12.96 -7.16 -6.01
C ALA A 175 -14.00 -7.74 -5.06
N ALA A 176 -13.90 -9.04 -4.76
CA ALA A 176 -14.75 -9.68 -3.76
C ALA A 176 -14.24 -9.48 -2.32
N LEU A 177 -12.98 -9.07 -2.16
CA LEU A 177 -12.31 -8.85 -0.86
C LEU A 177 -11.16 -7.84 -1.01
N ASP A 178 -10.63 -7.37 0.13
CA ASP A 178 -9.45 -6.50 0.20
C ASP A 178 -8.17 -7.30 -0.10
N GLY A 179 -7.32 -6.82 -1.01
CA GLY A 179 -6.08 -7.53 -1.34
C GLY A 179 -5.32 -7.01 -2.55
N LEU A 180 -4.38 -7.82 -3.04
CA LEU A 180 -3.54 -7.53 -4.19
C LEU A 180 -4.17 -8.09 -5.47
N VAL A 181 -4.30 -7.26 -6.51
CA VAL A 181 -4.70 -7.74 -7.83
C VAL A 181 -3.52 -8.38 -8.54
N THR A 182 -3.68 -9.63 -8.97
CA THR A 182 -2.64 -10.39 -9.68
C THR A 182 -3.22 -11.05 -10.92
N LYS A 183 -2.46 -10.94 -12.00
CA LYS A 183 -2.75 -11.57 -13.29
C LYS A 183 -2.03 -12.91 -13.36
N THR A 184 -2.78 -14.00 -13.49
CA THR A 184 -2.23 -15.37 -13.56
C THR A 184 -2.35 -15.95 -14.97
N ASP A 185 -1.80 -17.15 -15.16
CA ASP A 185 -1.82 -17.90 -16.41
C ASP A 185 -3.18 -17.88 -17.11
N GLY A 186 -3.13 -17.67 -18.42
CA GLY A 186 -4.31 -17.54 -19.25
C GLY A 186 -4.99 -16.17 -19.15
N ASN A 187 -4.37 -15.13 -18.58
CA ASN A 187 -4.91 -13.76 -18.51
C ASN A 187 -6.09 -13.62 -17.52
N LYS A 188 -6.09 -14.42 -16.45
CA LYS A 188 -7.11 -14.36 -15.38
C LYS A 188 -6.71 -13.32 -14.34
N LEU A 189 -7.68 -12.50 -13.90
CA LEU A 189 -7.49 -11.56 -12.80
C LEU A 189 -7.97 -12.18 -11.49
N ASN A 190 -7.13 -12.12 -10.46
CA ASN A 190 -7.42 -12.62 -9.12
C ASN A 190 -7.15 -11.53 -8.09
N VAL A 191 -7.80 -11.62 -6.93
CA VAL A 191 -7.46 -10.83 -5.75
C VAL A 191 -6.98 -11.76 -4.65
N PHE A 192 -5.79 -11.51 -4.11
CA PHE A 192 -5.24 -12.29 -3.00
C PHE A 192 -5.15 -11.44 -1.73
N PRO A 193 -5.69 -11.90 -0.58
CA PRO A 193 -5.61 -11.19 0.70
C PRO A 193 -4.24 -11.31 1.38
N VAL A 194 -3.31 -12.07 0.77
CA VAL A 194 -1.97 -12.33 1.29
C VAL A 194 -0.95 -11.89 0.26
N TYR A 195 0.03 -11.10 0.69
CA TYR A 195 1.20 -10.75 -0.11
C TYR A 195 2.42 -11.50 0.41
N GLU A 196 3.01 -12.36 -0.43
CA GLU A 196 4.16 -13.20 -0.07
C GLU A 196 5.43 -12.70 -0.74
N ILE A 197 6.48 -12.51 0.05
CA ILE A 197 7.80 -12.08 -0.38
C ILE A 197 8.77 -13.26 -0.17
N ASN A 198 9.25 -13.79 -1.29
CA ASN A 198 10.21 -14.89 -1.30
C ASN A 198 11.65 -14.37 -1.18
N GLY A 199 11.98 -13.81 -0.01
CA GLY A 199 13.30 -13.25 0.26
C GLY A 199 13.24 -12.20 1.35
N ASP A 200 14.24 -11.32 1.35
CA ASP A 200 14.41 -10.25 2.32
C ASP A 200 13.69 -8.97 1.89
N VAL A 201 13.29 -8.17 2.88
CA VAL A 201 12.87 -6.78 2.67
C VAL A 201 14.12 -5.91 2.76
N ASP A 202 14.62 -5.52 1.59
CA ASP A 202 15.83 -4.76 1.35
C ASP A 202 15.59 -3.68 0.26
N TYR A 203 16.63 -3.10 -0.33
CA TYR A 203 16.49 -2.11 -1.40
C TYR A 203 15.89 -2.65 -2.70
N ASN A 204 15.87 -3.96 -2.91
CA ASN A 204 15.25 -4.57 -4.10
C ASN A 204 13.73 -4.70 -3.95
N THR A 205 13.27 -4.89 -2.72
CA THR A 205 11.85 -5.01 -2.36
C THR A 205 11.24 -3.66 -1.96
N GLY A 206 11.97 -2.86 -1.18
CA GLY A 206 11.50 -1.60 -0.63
C GLY A 206 10.53 -1.75 0.55
N ASN A 207 9.99 -0.62 1.00
CA ASN A 207 8.92 -0.57 1.98
C ASN A 207 7.64 -1.20 1.43
N ILE A 208 6.85 -1.77 2.32
CA ILE A 208 5.62 -2.49 1.98
C ILE A 208 4.47 -1.84 2.72
N ASP A 209 3.38 -1.54 2.00
CA ASP A 209 2.10 -1.14 2.57
C ASP A 209 0.98 -1.96 1.92
N PHE A 210 0.38 -2.84 2.70
CA PHE A 210 -0.57 -3.83 2.21
C PHE A 210 -1.87 -3.84 3.01
N VAL A 211 -3.00 -3.89 2.32
CA VAL A 211 -4.35 -3.88 2.91
C VAL A 211 -4.79 -5.25 3.45
N GLY A 212 -3.92 -6.26 3.41
CA GLY A 212 -4.16 -7.61 3.91
C GLY A 212 -3.00 -8.12 4.77
N THR A 213 -2.74 -9.42 4.72
CA THR A 213 -1.66 -10.09 5.46
C THR A 213 -0.36 -10.12 4.65
N VAL A 214 0.78 -9.84 5.28
CA VAL A 214 2.11 -9.90 4.63
C VAL A 214 2.89 -11.10 5.17
N VAL A 215 3.46 -11.91 4.26
CA VAL A 215 4.31 -13.06 4.60
C VAL A 215 5.70 -12.85 3.99
N ILE A 216 6.72 -12.75 4.82
CA ILE A 216 8.12 -12.57 4.43
C ILE A 216 8.87 -13.84 4.76
N ARG A 217 9.43 -14.50 3.74
CA ARG A 217 10.20 -15.75 3.91
C ARG A 217 11.63 -15.52 4.39
N GLY A 218 12.17 -14.33 4.17
CA GLY A 218 13.49 -13.93 4.63
C GLY A 218 13.43 -12.99 5.84
N ASN A 219 14.38 -12.06 5.89
CA ASN A 219 14.57 -11.07 6.95
C ASN A 219 13.97 -9.71 6.57
N VAL A 220 13.73 -8.87 7.58
CA VAL A 220 13.44 -7.44 7.38
C VAL A 220 14.65 -6.64 7.85
N LEU A 221 15.36 -6.02 6.91
CA LEU A 221 16.62 -5.33 7.18
C LEU A 221 16.41 -3.92 7.74
N THR A 222 17.49 -3.36 8.27
CA THR A 222 17.46 -2.08 9.00
C THR A 222 16.98 -0.92 8.16
N GLY A 223 16.06 -0.14 8.74
CA GLY A 223 15.51 1.07 8.14
C GLY A 223 14.44 0.82 7.08
N PHE A 224 13.98 -0.41 6.87
CA PHE A 224 12.80 -0.70 6.07
C PHE A 224 11.53 -0.71 6.93
N LYS A 225 10.40 -0.46 6.27
CA LYS A 225 9.09 -0.42 6.90
C LYS A 225 8.12 -1.39 6.22
N VAL A 226 7.43 -2.19 7.02
CA VAL A 226 6.37 -3.09 6.57
C VAL A 226 5.09 -2.75 7.32
N LYS A 227 4.07 -2.32 6.58
CA LYS A 227 2.72 -2.06 7.07
C LYS A 227 1.75 -3.08 6.49
N ALA A 228 0.91 -3.62 7.36
CA ALA A 228 -0.16 -4.53 6.98
C ALA A 228 -1.43 -4.20 7.76
N ALA A 229 -2.57 -4.12 7.08
CA ALA A 229 -3.86 -4.00 7.79
C ALA A 229 -4.21 -5.30 8.53
N GLY A 230 -3.77 -6.45 8.01
CA GLY A 230 -3.89 -7.76 8.64
C GLY A 230 -2.65 -8.13 9.45
N ASP A 231 -2.29 -9.42 9.42
CA ASP A 231 -1.13 -9.95 10.13
C ASP A 231 0.19 -9.72 9.36
N ILE A 232 1.31 -9.71 10.07
CA ILE A 232 2.65 -9.79 9.47
C ILE A 232 3.33 -11.07 9.96
N ARG A 233 3.77 -11.91 9.04
CA ARG A 233 4.55 -13.11 9.35
C ARG A 233 5.93 -13.03 8.72
N VAL A 234 6.97 -13.10 9.55
CA VAL A 234 8.37 -13.13 9.12
C VAL A 234 8.97 -14.49 9.51
N VAL A 235 9.49 -15.23 8.54
CA VAL A 235 10.15 -16.52 8.81
C VAL A 235 11.59 -16.30 9.29
N GLY A 236 12.29 -15.30 8.74
CA GLY A 236 13.60 -14.88 9.23
C GLY A 236 13.55 -14.04 10.50
N GLY A 237 14.52 -13.15 10.64
CA GLY A 237 14.63 -12.16 11.71
C GLY A 237 14.23 -10.75 11.27
N VAL A 238 14.10 -9.88 12.26
CA VAL A 238 13.87 -8.44 12.06
C VAL A 238 15.05 -7.69 12.67
N GLU A 239 15.72 -6.87 11.87
CA GLU A 239 16.93 -6.15 12.27
C GLU A 239 16.71 -4.65 12.13
N GLY A 240 16.47 -3.92 13.21
CA GLY A 240 16.36 -2.45 13.22
C GLY A 240 15.31 -1.88 12.24
N ALA A 241 14.25 -2.63 11.98
CA ALA A 241 13.18 -2.29 11.04
C ALA A 241 11.88 -1.88 11.75
N GLU A 242 10.94 -1.31 10.99
CA GLU A 242 9.60 -0.95 11.47
C GLU A 242 8.55 -1.92 10.92
N LEU A 243 7.81 -2.58 11.82
CA LEU A 243 6.68 -3.42 11.46
C LEU A 243 5.43 -2.87 12.12
N GLU A 244 4.38 -2.64 11.33
CA GLU A 244 3.09 -2.14 11.81
C GLU A 244 1.98 -3.04 11.26
N ALA A 245 1.41 -3.87 12.13
CA ALA A 245 0.31 -4.76 11.79
C ALA A 245 -0.97 -4.31 12.51
N GLY A 246 -2.08 -4.17 11.78
CA GLY A 246 -3.40 -4.09 12.40
C GLY A 246 -3.78 -5.41 13.11
N GLY A 247 -3.23 -6.52 12.62
CA GLY A 247 -3.32 -7.87 13.19
C GLY A 247 -2.25 -8.20 14.23
N SER A 248 -1.81 -9.45 14.22
CA SER A 248 -0.67 -9.96 14.99
C SER A 248 0.62 -9.93 14.16
N VAL A 249 1.77 -9.90 14.85
CA VAL A 249 3.10 -10.06 14.24
C VAL A 249 3.73 -11.37 14.73
N GLU A 250 4.00 -12.30 13.81
CA GLU A 250 4.69 -13.56 14.12
C GLU A 250 6.06 -13.59 13.41
N ILE A 251 7.13 -13.63 14.20
CA ILE A 251 8.51 -13.70 13.73
C ILE A 251 9.08 -15.05 14.18
N THR A 252 9.39 -15.94 13.25
CA THR A 252 9.95 -17.26 13.61
C THR A 252 11.37 -17.11 14.13
N GLY A 253 12.16 -16.19 13.56
CA GLY A 253 13.46 -15.79 14.09
C GLY A 253 13.36 -14.89 15.33
N GLY A 254 14.31 -13.97 15.45
CA GLY A 254 14.34 -13.00 16.54
C GLY A 254 14.30 -11.55 16.06
N ILE A 255 14.19 -10.67 17.03
CA ILE A 255 14.19 -9.22 16.85
C ILE A 255 15.52 -8.69 17.39
N ILE A 256 16.28 -7.98 16.55
CA ILE A 256 17.48 -7.26 16.94
C ILE A 256 17.24 -5.79 16.60
N GLY A 257 16.90 -4.97 17.58
CA GLY A 257 16.52 -3.58 17.31
C GLY A 257 17.70 -2.62 17.14
N TYR A 258 18.85 -2.89 17.76
CA TYR A 258 19.94 -1.90 17.90
C TYR A 258 19.47 -0.57 18.54
N ASN A 259 18.48 -0.64 19.44
CA ASN A 259 17.72 0.50 19.98
C ASN A 259 17.07 1.38 18.90
N LYS A 260 16.81 0.80 17.73
CA LYS A 260 16.15 1.39 16.58
C LYS A 260 15.04 0.44 16.12
N GLY A 261 14.16 0.94 15.26
CA GLY A 261 13.01 0.17 14.81
C GLY A 261 11.93 0.03 15.89
N LEU A 262 10.76 -0.37 15.44
CA LEU A 262 9.57 -0.46 16.27
C LEU A 262 8.67 -1.53 15.69
N ILE A 263 8.23 -2.46 16.54
CA ILE A 263 7.29 -3.49 16.16
C ILE A 263 5.99 -3.21 16.87
N GLN A 264 4.96 -2.93 16.09
CA GLN A 264 3.61 -2.62 16.53
C GLN A 264 2.62 -3.65 16.00
N ALA A 265 1.84 -4.24 16.91
CA ALA A 265 0.77 -5.16 16.58
C ALA A 265 -0.55 -4.72 17.25
N GLY A 266 -1.63 -4.69 16.47
CA GLY A 266 -2.99 -4.48 16.97
C GLY A 266 -3.53 -5.63 17.81
N HIS A 267 -2.86 -6.79 17.81
CA HIS A 267 -3.10 -7.91 18.71
C HIS A 267 -1.81 -8.38 19.39
N ASN A 268 -1.24 -9.50 18.96
CA ASN A 268 -0.14 -10.19 19.64
C ASN A 268 1.18 -10.06 18.86
N VAL A 269 2.30 -10.07 19.58
CA VAL A 269 3.64 -10.23 18.99
C VAL A 269 4.23 -11.54 19.48
N LYS A 270 4.65 -12.40 18.55
CA LYS A 270 5.28 -13.69 18.86
C LYS A 270 6.65 -13.79 18.20
N CYS A 271 7.68 -14.11 18.99
CA CYS A 271 9.03 -14.29 18.45
C CYS A 271 9.89 -15.26 19.26
N THR A 272 11.05 -15.62 18.72
CA THR A 272 12.00 -16.49 19.43
C THR A 272 12.79 -15.72 20.49
N PHE A 273 13.35 -14.56 20.14
CA PHE A 273 14.07 -13.70 21.07
C PHE A 273 13.95 -12.22 20.69
N ILE A 274 14.19 -11.34 21.65
CA ILE A 274 14.23 -9.89 21.46
C ILE A 274 15.52 -9.37 22.10
N GLN A 275 16.31 -8.63 21.34
CA GLN A 275 17.53 -7.97 21.81
C GLN A 275 17.52 -6.50 21.37
N GLU A 276 17.74 -5.59 22.32
CA GLU A 276 17.78 -4.14 22.08
C GLU A 276 16.58 -3.65 21.25
N GLY A 277 15.42 -4.28 21.44
CA GLY A 277 14.21 -4.07 20.64
C GLY A 277 13.19 -3.19 21.36
N ASN A 278 12.34 -2.54 20.57
CA ASN A 278 11.16 -1.83 21.04
C ASN A 278 9.90 -2.49 20.46
N VAL A 279 9.07 -3.07 21.31
CA VAL A 279 7.91 -3.88 20.91
C VAL A 279 6.67 -3.42 21.66
N ASP A 280 5.64 -3.04 20.91
CA ASP A 280 4.33 -2.62 21.39
C ASP A 280 3.26 -3.59 20.84
N ALA A 281 2.57 -4.31 21.74
CA ALA A 281 1.45 -5.17 21.40
C ALA A 281 0.19 -4.71 22.15
N ALA A 282 -0.95 -4.66 21.46
CA ALA A 282 -2.21 -4.31 22.11
C ALA A 282 -2.70 -5.39 23.09
N GLU A 283 -2.35 -6.65 22.84
CA GLU A 283 -2.69 -7.80 23.69
C GLU A 283 -1.41 -8.36 24.33
N ASN A 284 -0.82 -9.42 23.78
CA ASN A 284 0.24 -10.19 24.41
C ASN A 284 1.57 -10.16 23.63
N VAL A 285 2.67 -10.24 24.35
CA VAL A 285 4.01 -10.48 23.78
C VAL A 285 4.51 -11.85 24.23
N LEU A 286 4.67 -12.75 23.26
CA LEU A 286 5.04 -14.15 23.47
C LEU A 286 6.48 -14.38 22.97
N VAL A 287 7.40 -14.67 23.88
CA VAL A 287 8.82 -14.89 23.56
C VAL A 287 9.26 -16.27 24.01
N SER A 288 9.83 -17.07 23.12
CA SER A 288 10.17 -18.45 23.47
C SER A 288 11.54 -18.62 24.15
N GLN A 289 12.53 -17.76 23.88
CA GLN A 289 13.88 -17.91 24.43
C GLN A 289 14.27 -16.81 25.39
N SER A 290 14.39 -15.57 24.90
CA SER A 290 14.94 -14.50 25.73
C SER A 290 14.55 -13.09 25.30
N ILE A 291 14.43 -12.21 26.28
CA ILE A 291 14.31 -10.76 26.14
C ILE A 291 15.55 -10.13 26.77
N MET A 292 16.32 -9.38 26.00
CA MET A 292 17.58 -8.78 26.44
C MET A 292 17.64 -7.29 26.12
N HIS A 293 17.91 -6.45 27.12
CA HIS A 293 18.12 -5.00 26.98
C HIS A 293 17.01 -4.31 26.15
N SER A 294 15.77 -4.75 26.29
CA SER A 294 14.67 -4.35 25.41
C SER A 294 13.59 -3.57 26.15
N THR A 295 12.80 -2.81 25.41
CA THR A 295 11.59 -2.14 25.91
C THR A 295 10.38 -2.86 25.33
N ILE A 296 9.56 -3.43 26.20
CA ILE A 296 8.38 -4.21 25.79
C ILE A 296 7.15 -3.64 26.47
N ARG A 297 6.09 -3.45 25.68
CA ARG A 297 4.79 -2.98 26.15
C ARG A 297 3.71 -3.90 25.61
N ALA A 298 3.02 -4.58 26.51
CA ALA A 298 1.88 -5.43 26.21
C ALA A 298 0.63 -4.88 26.91
N GLY A 299 -0.50 -4.84 26.23
CA GLY A 299 -1.76 -4.44 26.87
C GLY A 299 -2.27 -5.46 27.89
N GLN A 300 -1.94 -6.75 27.73
CA GLN A 300 -2.36 -7.84 28.62
C GLN A 300 -1.14 -8.52 29.26
N ALA A 301 -0.44 -9.39 28.53
CA ALA A 301 0.61 -10.25 29.08
C ALA A 301 1.96 -10.14 28.36
N VAL A 302 3.05 -10.34 29.10
CA VAL A 302 4.35 -10.71 28.53
C VAL A 302 4.73 -12.10 29.02
N ILE A 303 4.88 -13.06 28.11
CA ILE A 303 5.12 -14.46 28.43
C ILE A 303 6.46 -14.90 27.82
N CYS A 304 7.42 -15.22 28.68
CA CYS A 304 8.76 -15.69 28.34
C CYS A 304 9.04 -17.04 29.02
N GLU A 305 8.29 -18.08 28.63
CA GLU A 305 8.25 -19.36 29.35
C GLU A 305 8.95 -20.53 28.65
N GLY A 306 9.57 -20.33 27.50
CA GLY A 306 10.22 -21.45 26.81
C GLY A 306 11.47 -21.95 27.53
N THR A 307 12.24 -22.80 26.86
CA THR A 307 13.31 -23.58 27.50
C THR A 307 14.35 -22.72 28.23
N LYS A 308 14.69 -21.55 27.69
CA LYS A 308 15.51 -20.55 28.41
C LYS A 308 14.63 -19.60 29.23
N GLY A 309 13.60 -19.03 28.61
CA GLY A 309 12.64 -18.12 29.25
C GLY A 309 13.30 -16.98 30.02
N LEU A 310 14.33 -16.37 29.45
CA LEU A 310 15.24 -15.45 30.13
C LEU A 310 14.86 -14.00 29.86
N ILE A 311 14.80 -13.19 30.90
CA ILE A 311 14.60 -11.75 30.81
C ILE A 311 15.78 -11.05 31.49
N VAL A 312 16.58 -10.28 30.74
CA VAL A 312 17.76 -9.58 31.28
C VAL A 312 17.86 -8.17 30.73
N GLY A 313 17.73 -7.19 31.61
CA GLY A 313 17.91 -5.79 31.23
C GLY A 313 16.75 -5.19 30.45
N GLY A 314 16.49 -3.91 30.70
CA GLY A 314 15.45 -3.15 30.02
C GLY A 314 14.18 -2.99 30.85
N SER A 315 13.08 -2.66 30.17
CA SER A 315 11.79 -2.33 30.78
C SER A 315 10.68 -3.14 30.13
N ILE A 316 9.98 -3.91 30.95
CA ILE A 316 8.87 -4.76 30.50
C ILE A 316 7.60 -4.32 31.22
N GLN A 317 6.62 -3.93 30.43
CA GLN A 317 5.35 -3.40 30.90
C GLN A 317 4.21 -4.28 30.37
N ALA A 318 3.34 -4.74 31.26
CA ALA A 318 2.14 -5.49 30.91
C ALA A 318 0.92 -4.99 31.69
N GLY A 319 -0.26 -5.03 31.08
CA GLY A 319 -1.49 -4.64 31.78
C GLY A 319 -1.86 -5.59 32.92
N GLU A 320 -1.72 -6.89 32.70
CA GLU A 320 -2.14 -7.93 33.65
C GLU A 320 -0.94 -8.69 34.21
N ASN A 321 -0.19 -9.42 33.40
CA ASN A 321 0.83 -10.32 33.93
C ASN A 321 2.14 -10.36 33.14
N VAL A 322 3.22 -10.67 33.86
CA VAL A 322 4.51 -10.99 33.27
C VAL A 322 4.94 -12.34 33.81
N SER A 323 5.11 -13.31 32.91
CA SER A 323 5.57 -14.65 33.25
C SER A 323 6.92 -14.91 32.59
N ALA A 324 7.89 -15.38 33.38
CA ALA A 324 9.21 -15.71 32.88
C ALA A 324 9.83 -16.89 33.61
N ARG A 325 10.71 -17.63 32.94
CA ARG A 325 11.47 -18.67 33.62
C ARG A 325 12.55 -18.07 34.52
N VAL A 326 13.34 -17.14 33.98
CA VAL A 326 14.45 -16.49 34.68
C VAL A 326 14.41 -14.99 34.46
N VAL A 327 14.55 -14.21 35.53
CA VAL A 327 14.60 -12.73 35.48
C VAL A 327 15.92 -12.24 36.08
N GLY A 328 16.62 -11.38 35.35
CA GLY A 328 17.93 -10.85 35.74
C GLY A 328 19.06 -11.85 35.53
N ASN A 329 20.25 -11.48 35.99
CA ASN A 329 21.45 -12.29 35.93
C ASN A 329 22.32 -12.10 37.19
N THR A 330 23.37 -12.91 37.32
CA THR A 330 24.32 -12.83 38.45
C THR A 330 25.07 -11.50 38.53
N MET A 331 25.20 -10.80 37.40
CA MET A 331 25.82 -9.46 37.31
C MET A 331 24.87 -8.33 37.75
N SER A 332 23.67 -8.67 38.25
CA SER A 332 22.66 -7.72 38.74
C SER A 332 22.28 -6.63 37.72
N THR A 333 22.18 -7.02 36.45
CA THR A 333 21.72 -6.12 35.38
C THR A 333 20.31 -5.60 35.70
N VAL A 334 20.16 -4.28 35.70
CA VAL A 334 18.90 -3.60 36.04
C VAL A 334 17.79 -4.06 35.11
N THR A 335 16.84 -4.79 35.69
CA THR A 335 15.71 -5.38 34.95
C THR A 335 14.42 -4.90 35.60
N SER A 336 13.63 -4.11 34.87
CA SER A 336 12.38 -3.55 35.39
C SER A 336 11.19 -4.31 34.83
N ILE A 337 10.36 -4.87 35.71
CA ILE A 337 9.10 -5.51 35.37
C ILE A 337 7.97 -4.70 36.00
N GLU A 338 7.01 -4.30 35.19
CA GLU A 338 5.92 -3.42 35.59
C GLU A 338 4.58 -4.02 35.15
N VAL A 339 3.68 -4.26 36.10
CA VAL A 339 2.36 -4.88 35.84
C VAL A 339 1.21 -4.14 36.50
N GLY A 340 -0.01 -4.41 36.02
CA GLY A 340 -1.26 -3.91 36.61
C GLY A 340 -1.78 -2.61 36.00
N VAL A 341 -1.15 -2.12 34.93
CA VAL A 341 -1.50 -0.84 34.29
C VAL A 341 -1.23 -0.92 32.80
N LEU A 342 -2.16 -0.41 31.99
CA LEU A 342 -1.94 -0.27 30.55
C LEU A 342 -0.68 0.58 30.27
N PRO A 343 0.29 0.07 29.49
CA PRO A 343 1.54 0.78 29.23
C PRO A 343 1.33 2.21 28.68
N LYS A 344 0.29 2.42 27.87
CA LYS A 344 -0.08 3.75 27.34
C LYS A 344 -0.35 4.77 28.45
N LEU A 345 -1.19 4.41 29.43
CA LEU A 345 -1.51 5.29 30.57
C LEU A 345 -0.29 5.53 31.46
N ARG A 346 0.58 4.52 31.60
CA ARG A 346 1.80 4.65 32.40
C ARG A 346 2.83 5.57 31.76
N ASN A 347 2.99 5.47 30.44
CA ASN A 347 3.85 6.38 29.69
C ASN A 347 3.28 7.81 29.73
N GLU A 348 1.97 7.97 29.50
CA GLU A 348 1.28 9.26 29.67
C GLU A 348 1.52 9.85 31.06
N LEU A 349 1.37 9.05 32.13
CA LEU A 349 1.64 9.49 33.49
C LEU A 349 3.12 9.87 33.73
N SER A 350 4.07 9.15 33.14
CA SER A 350 5.49 9.48 33.21
C SER A 350 5.77 10.82 32.51
N ASP A 351 5.19 11.03 31.34
CA ASP A 351 5.36 12.25 30.54
C ASP A 351 4.72 13.45 31.25
N LEU A 352 3.48 13.32 31.74
CA LEU A 352 2.80 14.35 32.53
C LEU A 352 3.56 14.68 33.82
N ARG A 353 4.13 13.69 34.52
CA ARG A 353 4.96 13.93 35.71
C ARG A 353 6.25 14.68 35.39
N LYS A 354 6.84 14.42 34.23
CA LYS A 354 8.01 15.18 33.74
C LYS A 354 7.61 16.61 33.41
N GLU A 355 6.49 16.78 32.70
CA GLU A 355 5.95 18.09 32.33
C GLU A 355 5.62 18.94 33.57
N VAL A 356 4.95 18.38 34.58
CA VAL A 356 4.67 19.09 35.84
C VAL A 356 5.96 19.56 36.51
N ARG A 357 7.01 18.73 36.51
CA ARG A 357 8.29 19.09 37.11
C ARG A 357 8.93 20.28 36.40
N GLU A 358 8.95 20.27 35.07
CA GLU A 358 9.47 21.36 34.25
C GLU A 358 8.65 22.65 34.41
N GLN A 359 7.32 22.53 34.46
CA GLN A 359 6.41 23.65 34.73
C GLN A 359 6.62 24.24 36.13
N MET A 360 6.83 23.41 37.16
CA MET A 360 7.11 23.88 38.52
C MET A 360 8.44 24.64 38.59
N ASP A 361 9.49 24.13 37.95
CA ASP A 361 10.78 24.81 37.87
C ASP A 361 10.68 26.17 37.14
N ALA A 362 9.89 26.24 36.06
CA ALA A 362 9.62 27.48 35.33
C ALA A 362 8.80 28.48 36.15
N LEU A 363 7.78 28.00 36.86
CA LEU A 363 6.96 28.80 37.77
C LEU A 363 7.79 29.38 38.91
N ASP A 364 8.72 28.62 39.48
CA ASP A 364 9.59 29.10 40.55
C ASP A 364 10.56 30.19 40.06
N LYS A 365 11.10 30.07 38.84
CA LYS A 365 11.90 31.13 38.21
C LYS A 365 11.06 32.39 37.98
N THR A 366 9.82 32.23 37.52
CA THR A 366 8.89 33.34 37.26
C THR A 366 8.47 34.03 38.56
N LYS A 367 8.18 33.27 39.62
CA LYS A 367 7.90 33.80 40.96
C LYS A 367 9.08 34.62 41.48
N LYS A 368 10.32 34.10 41.39
CA LYS A 368 11.52 34.84 41.80
C LYS A 368 11.68 36.15 41.02
N ALA A 369 11.51 36.12 39.70
CA ALA A 369 11.57 37.32 38.87
C ALA A 369 10.49 38.35 39.24
N LEU A 370 9.25 37.90 39.48
CA LEU A 370 8.17 38.75 39.94
C LEU A 370 8.46 39.36 41.32
N THR A 371 9.00 38.59 42.27
CA THR A 371 9.35 39.12 43.60
C THR A 371 10.41 40.22 43.53
N LEU A 372 11.40 40.10 42.64
CA LEU A 372 12.40 41.14 42.40
C LEU A 372 11.77 42.40 41.77
N LEU A 373 10.86 42.22 40.81
CA LEU A 373 10.12 43.33 40.19
C LEU A 373 9.18 44.02 41.19
N ASP A 374 8.55 43.28 42.09
CA ASP A 374 7.70 43.82 43.15
C ASP A 374 8.53 44.63 44.18
N GLN A 375 9.74 44.16 44.53
CA GLN A 375 10.67 44.93 45.37
C GLN A 375 11.13 46.23 44.70
N LEU A 376 11.47 46.19 43.42
CA LEU A 376 11.83 47.39 42.64
C LEU A 376 10.65 48.37 42.51
N ALA A 377 9.43 47.84 42.39
CA ALA A 377 8.21 48.65 42.39
C ALA A 377 7.98 49.32 43.74
N ALA A 378 8.14 48.60 44.85
CA ALA A 378 8.01 49.14 46.21
C ALA A 378 9.08 50.19 46.53
N ALA A 379 10.27 50.07 45.96
CA ALA A 379 11.35 51.05 46.07
C ALA A 379 11.20 52.26 45.11
N GLY A 380 10.16 52.31 44.27
CA GLY A 380 9.91 53.40 43.33
C GLY A 380 10.87 53.45 42.11
N GLN A 381 11.64 52.38 41.86
CA GLN A 381 12.69 52.31 40.83
C GLN A 381 12.26 51.53 39.57
N LEU A 382 10.96 51.46 39.30
CA LEU A 382 10.41 50.65 38.22
C LEU A 382 10.34 51.46 36.91
N SER A 383 11.11 51.06 35.90
CA SER A 383 11.02 51.64 34.55
C SER A 383 9.79 51.15 33.78
N PRO A 384 9.32 51.88 32.74
CA PRO A 384 8.18 51.47 31.91
C PRO A 384 8.35 50.06 31.30
N ASP A 385 9.55 49.73 30.84
CA ASP A 385 9.88 48.42 30.27
C ASP A 385 9.74 47.29 31.31
N LYS A 386 10.25 47.51 32.54
CA LYS A 386 10.12 46.56 33.65
C LYS A 386 8.67 46.38 34.09
N MET A 387 7.86 47.43 34.00
CA MET A 387 6.42 47.36 34.27
C MET A 387 5.69 46.51 33.23
N SER A 388 6.01 46.66 31.94
CA SER A 388 5.46 45.81 30.88
C SER A 388 5.88 44.34 31.05
N MET A 389 7.12 44.10 31.48
CA MET A 389 7.64 42.76 31.76
C MET A 389 6.92 42.12 32.96
N ARG A 390 6.63 42.89 34.02
CA ARG A 390 5.86 42.43 35.17
C ARG A 390 4.44 42.00 34.79
N ILE A 391 3.75 42.78 33.96
CA ILE A 391 2.39 42.45 33.47
C ILE A 391 2.43 41.15 32.65
N LYS A 392 3.39 41.03 31.72
CA LYS A 392 3.58 39.82 30.91
C LYS A 392 3.87 38.60 31.79
N LEU A 393 4.82 38.70 32.72
CA LEU A 393 5.18 37.60 33.61
C LEU A 393 4.04 37.20 34.55
N SER A 394 3.24 38.16 35.04
CA SER A 394 2.06 37.86 35.86
C SER A 394 0.98 37.13 35.07
N ALA A 395 0.75 37.53 33.81
CA ALA A 395 -0.15 36.80 32.91
C ALA A 395 0.35 35.38 32.62
N THR A 396 1.65 35.22 32.32
CA THR A 396 2.29 33.90 32.11
C THR A 396 2.24 33.03 33.36
N GLN A 397 2.43 33.60 34.55
CA GLN A 397 2.31 32.87 35.82
C GLN A 397 0.89 32.33 36.01
N LYS A 398 -0.12 33.16 35.73
CA LYS A 398 -1.52 32.77 35.87
C LYS A 398 -1.92 31.67 34.87
N SER A 399 -1.45 31.75 33.62
CA SER A 399 -1.70 30.70 32.64
C SER A 399 -0.97 29.40 32.98
N ALA A 400 0.31 29.48 33.40
CA ALA A 400 1.09 28.31 33.80
C ALA A 400 0.52 27.60 35.04
N LEU A 401 -0.03 28.35 36.02
CA LEU A 401 -0.73 27.76 37.16
C LEU A 401 -1.99 27.00 36.74
N ARG A 402 -2.77 27.53 35.79
CA ARG A 402 -3.97 26.84 35.28
C ARG A 402 -3.60 25.54 34.58
N LEU A 403 -2.64 25.60 33.67
CA LEU A 403 -2.16 24.42 32.95
C LEU A 403 -1.62 23.36 33.94
N SER A 404 -0.84 23.78 34.94
CA SER A 404 -0.32 22.85 35.95
C SER A 404 -1.42 22.15 36.75
N GLU A 405 -2.50 22.85 37.09
CA GLU A 405 -3.66 22.23 37.75
C GLU A 405 -4.38 21.24 36.81
N GLU A 406 -4.58 21.57 35.54
CA GLU A 406 -5.15 20.64 34.54
C GLU A 406 -4.29 19.37 34.41
N THR A 407 -2.97 19.52 34.25
CA THR A 407 -2.04 18.39 34.18
C THR A 407 -2.09 17.53 35.45
N LYS A 408 -2.17 18.15 36.65
CA LYS A 408 -2.31 17.41 37.92
C LYS A 408 -3.64 16.67 38.01
N THR A 409 -4.75 17.26 37.55
CA THR A 409 -6.05 16.56 37.52
C THR A 409 -5.99 15.33 36.63
N ARG A 410 -5.35 15.43 35.46
CA ARG A 410 -5.15 14.29 34.57
C ARG A 410 -4.28 13.19 35.21
N ILE A 411 -3.21 13.57 35.91
CA ILE A 411 -2.38 12.61 36.67
C ILE A 411 -3.25 11.88 37.71
N PHE A 412 -4.07 12.60 38.47
CA PHE A 412 -4.95 12.02 39.48
C PHE A 412 -5.99 11.07 38.89
N GLU A 413 -6.58 11.41 37.74
CA GLU A 413 -7.50 10.52 37.00
C GLU A 413 -6.81 9.23 36.59
N ILE A 414 -5.61 9.31 36.01
CA ILE A 414 -4.85 8.13 35.62
C ILE A 414 -4.55 7.30 36.88
N GLU A 415 -4.02 7.91 37.94
CA GLU A 415 -3.70 7.24 39.20
C GLU A 415 -4.88 6.48 39.80
N LYS A 416 -6.10 7.03 39.71
CA LYS A 416 -7.33 6.36 40.17
C LYS A 416 -7.64 5.11 39.34
N VAL A 417 -7.42 5.16 38.03
CA VAL A 417 -7.55 3.97 37.15
C VAL A 417 -6.48 2.93 37.49
N LEU A 418 -5.29 3.36 37.95
CA LEU A 418 -4.19 2.47 38.31
C LEU A 418 -4.39 1.71 39.64
N GLU A 419 -5.44 1.99 40.41
CA GLU A 419 -5.71 1.28 41.66
C GLU A 419 -6.30 -0.12 41.43
N ASP A 420 -6.94 -0.37 40.28
CA ASP A 420 -7.46 -1.70 39.94
C ASP A 420 -6.35 -2.64 39.46
N THR A 421 -5.63 -3.21 40.42
CA THR A 421 -4.50 -4.14 40.21
C THR A 421 -4.84 -5.56 40.61
N SER A 422 -6.12 -5.89 40.73
CA SER A 422 -6.60 -7.18 41.22
C SER A 422 -6.08 -8.38 40.42
N ARG A 423 -5.86 -8.20 39.11
CA ARG A 423 -5.35 -9.23 38.19
C ARG A 423 -3.83 -9.15 37.96
N ALA A 424 -3.15 -8.22 38.62
CA ALA A 424 -1.75 -7.93 38.35
C ALA A 424 -0.80 -8.94 39.00
N ARG A 425 -0.01 -9.64 38.20
CA ARG A 425 0.87 -10.72 38.70
C ARG A 425 2.20 -10.81 37.97
N VAL A 426 3.28 -11.10 38.69
CA VAL A 426 4.57 -11.46 38.10
C VAL A 426 4.93 -12.87 38.53
N ASP A 427 5.02 -13.79 37.57
CA ASP A 427 5.27 -15.20 37.80
C ASP A 427 6.65 -15.62 37.34
N ILE A 428 7.41 -16.26 38.24
CA ILE A 428 8.82 -16.60 38.01
C ILE A 428 9.03 -18.08 38.26
N HIS A 429 9.19 -18.85 37.18
CA HIS A 429 9.14 -20.31 37.25
C HIS A 429 10.43 -20.95 37.75
N LYS A 430 11.58 -20.25 37.67
CA LYS A 430 12.87 -20.78 38.14
C LYS A 430 13.55 -19.83 39.10
N MET A 431 13.98 -18.64 38.64
CA MET A 431 14.80 -17.75 39.46
C MET A 431 14.69 -16.28 39.05
N ILE A 432 14.65 -15.40 40.04
CA ILE A 432 14.87 -13.96 39.87
C ILE A 432 16.14 -13.57 40.59
N TYR A 433 17.01 -12.82 39.91
CA TYR A 433 18.29 -12.35 40.46
C TYR A 433 18.16 -10.94 41.03
N GLY A 434 19.14 -10.59 41.88
CA GLY A 434 19.33 -9.23 42.39
C GLY A 434 19.44 -8.18 41.27
N GLY A 435 19.13 -6.93 41.59
CA GLY A 435 19.08 -5.83 40.61
C GLY A 435 17.77 -5.77 39.81
N SER A 436 16.88 -6.75 40.00
CA SER A 436 15.53 -6.74 39.43
C SER A 436 14.61 -5.83 40.26
N ARG A 437 13.76 -5.06 39.57
CA ARG A 437 12.75 -4.18 40.15
C ARG A 437 11.37 -4.61 39.65
N ILE A 438 10.48 -4.91 40.58
CA ILE A 438 9.09 -5.25 40.29
C ILE A 438 8.21 -4.09 40.69
N VAL A 439 7.34 -3.65 39.79
CA VAL A 439 6.35 -2.60 40.04
C VAL A 439 4.96 -3.16 39.78
N ILE A 440 4.08 -3.12 40.78
CA ILE A 440 2.67 -3.52 40.65
C ILE A 440 1.83 -2.31 41.06
N GLY A 441 1.11 -1.72 40.10
CA GLY A 441 0.42 -0.44 40.30
C GLY A 441 1.40 0.66 40.74
N ARG A 442 1.17 1.22 41.94
CA ARG A 442 2.03 2.25 42.56
C ARG A 442 3.17 1.70 43.42
N TYR A 443 3.17 0.42 43.73
CA TYR A 443 4.11 -0.19 44.68
C TYR A 443 5.32 -0.74 43.94
N THR A 444 6.50 -0.56 44.53
CA THR A 444 7.76 -1.01 43.96
C THR A 444 8.50 -1.90 44.94
N LYS A 445 8.96 -3.06 44.47
CA LYS A 445 9.78 -4.00 45.22
C LYS A 445 11.11 -4.21 44.52
N PHE A 446 12.20 -4.04 45.26
CA PHE A 446 13.55 -4.29 44.77
C PHE A 446 14.04 -5.65 45.25
N ILE A 447 14.51 -6.47 44.31
CA ILE A 447 15.11 -7.76 44.61
C ILE A 447 16.60 -7.55 44.86
N LYS A 448 17.06 -7.90 46.07
CA LYS A 448 18.46 -7.80 46.47
C LYS A 448 19.18 -9.14 46.28
N ASP A 449 18.61 -10.18 46.87
CA ASP A 449 19.14 -11.54 46.81
C ASP A 449 18.32 -12.40 45.84
N PRO A 450 18.93 -13.41 45.20
CA PRO A 450 18.23 -14.25 44.25
C PRO A 450 17.15 -15.11 44.92
N ILE A 451 15.95 -15.12 44.36
CA ILE A 451 14.78 -15.86 44.86
C ILE A 451 14.37 -16.88 43.79
N SER A 452 14.01 -18.10 44.21
CA SER A 452 13.58 -19.16 43.31
C SER A 452 12.08 -19.41 43.39
N ARG A 453 11.47 -19.80 42.26
CA ARG A 453 10.07 -20.23 42.13
C ARG A 453 9.09 -19.36 42.93
N ILE A 454 8.89 -18.13 42.48
CA ILE A 454 8.12 -17.14 43.24
C ILE A 454 7.13 -16.42 42.34
N SER A 455 6.02 -16.04 42.94
CA SER A 455 5.00 -15.19 42.34
C SER A 455 4.82 -13.93 43.17
N PHE A 456 4.67 -12.80 42.49
CA PHE A 456 4.43 -11.50 43.08
C PHE A 456 3.05 -11.00 42.70
N TYR A 457 2.26 -10.58 43.68
CA TYR A 457 0.97 -9.94 43.46
C TYR A 457 0.71 -8.90 44.55
N TYR A 458 -0.20 -7.98 44.26
CA TYR A 458 -0.61 -6.95 45.20
C TYR A 458 -1.61 -7.51 46.21
N HIS A 459 -1.34 -7.34 47.50
CA HIS A 459 -2.26 -7.71 48.57
C HIS A 459 -2.05 -6.80 49.79
N ASP A 460 -3.15 -6.29 50.35
CA ASP A 460 -3.17 -5.48 51.57
C ASP A 460 -2.14 -4.33 51.62
N GLY A 461 -1.96 -3.61 50.51
CA GLY A 461 -1.10 -2.43 50.49
C GLY A 461 0.39 -2.69 50.25
N ASP A 462 0.81 -3.93 49.97
CA ASP A 462 2.19 -4.27 49.62
C ASP A 462 2.27 -5.35 48.52
N ILE A 463 3.45 -5.51 47.93
CA ILE A 463 3.75 -6.60 47.01
C ILE A 463 4.13 -7.84 47.82
N THR A 464 3.21 -8.80 47.86
CA THR A 464 3.41 -10.08 48.53
C THR A 464 4.15 -11.07 47.63
N MET A 465 4.84 -12.03 48.26
CA MET A 465 5.64 -13.04 47.59
C MET A 465 5.12 -14.41 48.02
N VAL A 466 4.64 -15.19 47.06
CA VAL A 466 4.13 -16.55 47.32
C VAL A 466 4.89 -17.55 46.46
N PRO A 467 5.29 -18.71 47.01
CA PRO A 467 5.92 -19.76 46.22
C PRO A 467 5.08 -20.12 44.99
N PHE A 468 5.74 -20.21 43.84
CA PHE A 468 5.11 -20.66 42.61
C PHE A 468 4.98 -22.19 42.65
N VAL A 469 3.75 -22.66 42.90
CA VAL A 469 3.40 -24.09 43.04
C VAL A 469 3.37 -24.76 41.67
#